data_AF-A0A3T1B5F0-F1
#
_entry.id   AF-A0A3T1B5F0-F1
#
_cell.length_a   1.000
_cell.length_b   1.000
_cell.length_c   1.000
_cell.angle_alpha   90.00
_cell.angle_beta   90.00
_cell.angle_gamma   90.00
#
_symmetry.space_group_name_H-M   'P 1'
#
loop_
_entity.id
_entity.type
_entity.pdbx_description
1 polymer ?
#
loop_
_entity_poly.entity_id
_entity_poly.type
_entity_poly.pdbx_seq_one_letter_code
_entity_poly.pdbx_strand_id
1 'polypeptide(L)'
;MTATASLSARKPARTEGWLLAGFQFAYAAWYAVCFASAVAHAKEFSGFWYIPSVDDQFTATEDVYAGWAWAEPVMWTVGMAPMVLGFSLVASVLTLIVGYAKGRRNLFAALIGGLVVTIMTLAFSLTPAGLSVAGWLID
;
A
#
# COMPACT_ATOMS: atom_id res chain seq x y z
N MET A 1 -31.28 5.55 -45.38
CA MET A 1 -31.22 4.49 -44.35
C MET A 1 -30.28 4.95 -43.26
N THR A 2 -30.79 5.02 -42.05
CA THR A 2 -30.30 5.83 -40.93
C THR A 2 -29.22 5.08 -40.14
N ALA A 3 -28.03 5.64 -40.02
CA ALA A 3 -26.98 5.11 -39.16
C ALA A 3 -27.30 5.45 -37.69
N THR A 4 -27.71 4.45 -36.90
CA THR A 4 -27.82 4.56 -35.45
C THR A 4 -26.42 4.53 -34.84
N ALA A 5 -25.84 5.71 -34.61
CA ALA A 5 -24.65 5.85 -33.78
C ALA A 5 -25.02 5.47 -32.33
N SER A 6 -24.56 4.30 -31.87
CA SER A 6 -24.64 3.95 -30.46
C SER A 6 -23.71 4.87 -29.68
N LEU A 7 -24.26 5.90 -29.03
CA LEU A 7 -23.57 6.69 -28.03
C LEU A 7 -23.26 5.79 -26.83
N SER A 8 -22.09 5.15 -26.88
CA SER A 8 -21.47 4.51 -25.71
C SER A 8 -21.27 5.60 -24.66
N ALA A 9 -22.17 5.62 -23.68
CA ALA A 9 -22.10 6.51 -22.53
C ALA A 9 -20.87 6.15 -21.69
N ARG A 10 -19.71 6.76 -22.01
CA ARG A 10 -18.56 6.75 -21.10
C ARG A 10 -19.01 7.41 -19.81
N LYS A 11 -19.08 6.64 -18.72
CA LYS A 11 -19.26 7.18 -17.37
C LYS A 11 -18.28 8.35 -17.18
N PRO A 12 -18.73 9.47 -16.60
CA PRO A 12 -17.89 10.66 -16.50
C PRO A 12 -16.64 10.31 -15.68
N ALA A 13 -15.46 10.64 -16.21
CA ALA A 13 -14.14 10.40 -15.60
C ALA A 13 -13.91 11.09 -14.24
N ARG A 14 -14.97 11.59 -13.58
CA ARG A 14 -14.94 12.25 -12.27
C ARG A 14 -14.68 11.24 -11.14
N THR A 15 -14.98 9.96 -11.36
CA THR A 15 -14.84 8.89 -10.36
C THR A 15 -13.42 8.32 -10.28
N GLU A 16 -12.69 8.24 -11.40
CA GLU A 16 -11.41 7.51 -11.50
C GLU A 16 -10.31 8.07 -10.59
N GLY A 17 -10.09 9.39 -10.60
CA GLY A 17 -9.03 9.99 -9.76
C GLY A 17 -9.35 9.98 -8.26
N TRP A 18 -10.64 9.98 -7.89
CA TRP A 18 -11.06 9.81 -6.50
C TRP A 18 -10.88 8.37 -6.02
N LEU A 19 -11.13 7.38 -6.89
CA LEU A 19 -10.85 5.98 -6.58
C LEU A 19 -9.36 5.74 -6.37
N LEU A 20 -8.50 6.34 -7.20
CA LEU A 20 -7.05 6.22 -7.05
C LEU A 20 -6.57 6.86 -5.73
N ALA A 21 -6.96 8.11 -5.46
CA ALA A 21 -6.60 8.76 -4.20
C ALA A 21 -7.13 7.98 -2.99
N GLY A 22 -8.38 7.51 -3.04
CA GLY A 22 -8.98 6.67 -2.01
C GLY A 22 -8.20 5.37 -1.79
N PHE A 23 -7.80 4.69 -2.87
CA PHE A 23 -6.94 3.50 -2.81
C PHE A 23 -5.60 3.81 -2.13
N GLN A 24 -4.96 4.93 -2.45
CA GLN A 24 -3.67 5.31 -1.85
C GLN A 24 -3.77 5.51 -0.35
N PHE A 25 -4.79 6.24 0.11
CA PHE A 25 -5.02 6.43 1.54
C PHE A 25 -5.41 5.12 2.23
N ALA A 26 -6.30 4.33 1.63
CA ALA A 26 -6.73 3.06 2.19
C ALA A 26 -5.57 2.06 2.30
N TYR A 27 -4.75 1.96 1.25
CA TYR A 27 -3.58 1.08 1.23
C TYR A 27 -2.54 1.52 2.26
N ALA A 28 -2.28 2.82 2.42
CA ALA A 28 -1.34 3.31 3.42
C ALA A 28 -1.83 3.02 4.85
N ALA A 29 -3.12 3.23 5.13
CA ALA A 29 -3.70 2.88 6.42
C ALA A 29 -3.63 1.36 6.67
N TRP A 30 -3.96 0.56 5.65
CA TRP A 30 -3.88 -0.89 5.72
C TRP A 30 -2.45 -1.38 5.96
N TYR A 31 -1.48 -0.83 5.24
CA TYR A 31 -0.06 -1.13 5.44
C TYR A 31 0.39 -0.80 6.88
N ALA A 32 -0.04 0.34 7.43
CA ALA A 32 0.28 0.70 8.81
C ALA A 32 -0.31 -0.30 9.82
N VAL A 33 -1.54 -0.78 9.60
CA VAL A 33 -2.18 -1.83 10.42
C VAL A 33 -1.40 -3.14 10.31
N CYS A 34 -1.05 -3.58 9.11
CA CYS A 34 -0.27 -4.80 8.90
C CYS A 34 1.09 -4.72 9.58
N PHE A 35 1.82 -3.62 9.37
CA PHE A 35 3.12 -3.41 10.00
C PHE A 35 3.02 -3.38 11.54
N ALA A 36 2.05 -2.66 12.10
CA ALA A 36 1.82 -2.63 13.54
C ALA A 36 1.45 -4.00 14.10
N SER A 37 0.64 -4.79 13.37
CA SER A 37 0.27 -6.15 13.78
C SER A 37 1.45 -7.11 13.78
N ALA A 38 2.35 -7.01 12.79
CA ALA A 38 3.58 -7.80 12.73
C ALA A 38 4.47 -7.51 13.94
N VAL A 39 4.69 -6.23 14.27
CA VAL A 39 5.46 -5.82 15.44
C VAL A 39 4.78 -6.23 16.75
N ALA A 40 3.45 -6.13 16.81
CA ALA A 40 2.68 -6.57 17.98
C ALA A 40 2.77 -8.07 18.22
N HIS A 41 2.78 -8.87 17.14
CA HIS A 41 2.98 -10.31 17.22
C HIS A 41 4.41 -10.66 17.61
N ALA A 42 5.42 -9.97 17.05
CA ALA A 42 6.82 -10.13 17.47
C ALA A 42 7.02 -9.89 18.98
N LYS A 43 6.30 -8.92 19.55
CA LYS A 43 6.30 -8.66 21.00
C LYS A 43 5.82 -9.87 21.82
N GLU A 44 4.94 -10.72 21.29
CA GLU A 44 4.45 -11.90 22.01
C GLU A 44 5.58 -12.92 22.25
N PHE A 45 6.59 -12.96 21.37
CA PHE A 45 7.77 -13.82 21.52
C PHE A 45 8.82 -13.23 22.47
N SER A 46 9.13 -11.93 22.38
CA SER A 46 10.21 -11.31 23.17
C SER A 46 9.76 -10.67 24.49
N GLY A 47 8.48 -10.34 24.63
CA GLY A 47 7.91 -9.62 25.78
C GLY A 47 8.08 -8.09 25.73
N PHE A 48 8.76 -7.52 24.73
CA PHE A 48 8.96 -6.07 24.58
C PHE A 48 8.77 -5.59 23.14
N TRP A 49 8.59 -4.28 22.94
CA TRP A 49 8.43 -3.69 21.61
C TRP A 49 9.80 -3.53 20.94
N TYR A 50 9.99 -4.18 19.80
CA TYR A 50 11.21 -4.10 18.98
C TYR A 50 10.88 -4.41 17.52
N ILE A 51 11.83 -4.15 16.62
CA ILE A 51 11.69 -4.50 15.20
C ILE A 51 12.24 -5.91 14.98
N PRO A 52 11.41 -6.89 14.59
CA PRO A 52 11.86 -8.25 14.37
C PRO A 52 12.79 -8.36 13.14
N SER A 53 13.68 -9.35 13.18
CA SER A 53 14.58 -9.72 12.09
C SER A 53 14.68 -11.24 11.98
N VAL A 54 15.03 -11.73 10.78
CA VAL A 54 15.26 -13.16 10.50
C VAL A 54 16.27 -13.77 11.50
N ASP A 55 17.38 -13.06 11.75
CA ASP A 55 18.47 -13.55 12.61
C ASP A 55 18.24 -13.27 14.11
N ASP A 56 17.01 -12.95 14.54
CA ASP A 56 16.74 -12.62 15.93
C ASP A 56 16.62 -13.86 16.83
N GLN A 57 17.27 -13.81 17.99
CA GLN A 57 17.29 -14.87 19.00
C GLN A 57 15.89 -15.25 19.53
N PHE A 58 14.89 -14.37 19.43
CA PHE A 58 13.54 -14.62 19.95
C PHE A 58 12.62 -15.31 18.94
N THR A 59 12.92 -15.23 17.64
CA THR A 59 12.03 -15.72 16.57
C THR A 59 12.70 -16.67 15.59
N ALA A 60 14.03 -16.81 15.59
CA ALA A 60 14.78 -17.61 14.61
C ALA A 60 14.45 -19.13 14.63
N THR A 61 13.84 -19.64 15.70
CA THR A 61 13.43 -21.06 15.80
C THR A 61 11.92 -21.23 15.98
N GLU A 62 11.17 -20.15 16.02
CA GLU A 62 9.73 -20.17 16.28
C GLU A 62 8.96 -20.08 14.96
N ASP A 63 7.83 -20.79 14.89
CA ASP A 63 6.91 -20.65 13.77
C ASP A 63 6.13 -19.34 13.91
N VAL A 64 6.57 -18.32 13.17
CA VAL A 64 6.00 -16.96 13.14
C VAL A 64 4.52 -16.95 12.72
N TYR A 65 4.05 -18.01 12.05
CA TYR A 65 2.67 -18.12 11.58
C TYR A 65 1.77 -18.90 12.53
N ALA A 66 2.34 -19.63 13.49
CA ALA A 66 1.59 -20.52 14.36
C ALA A 66 0.57 -19.76 15.20
N GLY A 67 -0.72 -20.06 15.00
CA GLY A 67 -1.81 -19.44 15.76
C GLY A 67 -2.15 -18.00 15.36
N TRP A 68 -1.46 -17.42 14.37
CA TRP A 68 -1.72 -16.07 13.89
C TRP A 68 -2.61 -16.07 12.64
N ALA A 69 -3.94 -15.99 12.85
CA ALA A 69 -4.94 -16.09 11.78
C ALA A 69 -4.83 -15.03 10.66
N TRP A 70 -4.11 -13.93 10.90
CA TRP A 70 -3.94 -12.83 9.95
C TRP A 70 -2.52 -12.75 9.38
N ALA A 71 -1.70 -13.77 9.60
CA ALA A 71 -0.30 -13.76 9.16
C ALA A 71 -0.16 -13.64 7.63
N GLU A 72 -0.93 -14.42 6.86
CA GLU A 72 -0.89 -14.37 5.39
C GLU A 72 -1.19 -12.97 4.81
N PRO A 73 -2.32 -12.30 5.12
CA PRO A 73 -2.59 -10.98 4.57
C PRO A 73 -1.56 -9.94 5.02
N VAL A 74 -0.97 -10.09 6.21
CA VAL A 74 0.09 -9.19 6.71
C VAL A 74 1.39 -9.41 5.93
N MET A 75 1.84 -10.66 5.78
CA MET A 75 2.99 -11.04 4.96
C MET A 75 2.85 -10.49 3.54
N TRP A 76 1.72 -10.78 2.87
CA TRP A 76 1.51 -10.31 1.50
C TRP A 76 1.52 -8.78 1.39
N THR A 77 0.86 -8.09 2.32
CA THR A 77 0.78 -6.63 2.30
C THR A 77 2.14 -5.98 2.55
N VAL A 78 2.88 -6.45 3.55
CA VAL A 78 4.19 -5.88 3.91
C VAL A 78 5.24 -6.24 2.85
N GLY A 79 5.29 -7.50 2.42
CA GLY A 79 6.24 -7.97 1.41
C GLY A 79 6.02 -7.37 0.02
N MET A 80 4.76 -7.18 -0.41
CA MET A 80 4.44 -6.60 -1.73
C MET A 80 4.30 -5.08 -1.73
N ALA A 81 4.45 -4.42 -0.58
CA ALA A 81 4.28 -2.97 -0.47
C ALA A 81 5.11 -2.17 -1.49
N PRO A 82 6.42 -2.44 -1.69
CA PRO A 82 7.21 -1.66 -2.65
C PRO A 82 6.66 -1.76 -4.08
N MET A 83 6.18 -2.94 -4.47
CA MET A 83 5.65 -3.19 -5.80
C MET A 83 4.30 -2.48 -6.00
N VAL A 84 3.37 -2.66 -5.06
CA VAL A 84 2.03 -2.05 -5.14
C VAL A 84 2.12 -0.52 -5.12
N LEU A 85 2.95 0.04 -4.23
CA LEU A 85 3.13 1.48 -4.11
C LEU A 85 3.88 2.05 -5.32
N GLY A 86 4.85 1.32 -5.87
CA GLY A 86 5.54 1.69 -7.10
C GLY A 86 4.58 1.81 -8.29
N PHE A 87 3.71 0.81 -8.50
CA PHE A 87 2.69 0.88 -9.56
C PHE A 87 1.68 2.00 -9.32
N SER A 88 1.25 2.18 -8.07
CA SER A 88 0.36 3.28 -7.67
C SER A 88 0.96 4.64 -7.99
N LEU A 89 2.26 4.84 -7.72
CA LEU A 89 2.97 6.07 -8.05
C LEU A 89 2.95 6.37 -9.56
N VAL A 90 3.24 5.37 -10.39
CA VAL A 90 3.19 5.50 -11.86
C VAL A 90 1.78 5.87 -12.31
N ALA A 91 0.75 5.18 -11.80
CA ALA A 91 -0.64 5.47 -12.12
C ALA A 91 -1.04 6.90 -11.72
N SER A 92 -0.58 7.39 -10.57
CA SER A 92 -0.82 8.76 -10.12
C SER A 92 -0.16 9.80 -11.00
N VAL A 93 1.09 9.60 -11.41
CA VAL A 93 1.78 10.52 -12.32
C VAL A 93 1.05 10.61 -13.65
N LEU A 94 0.66 9.47 -14.23
CA LEU A 94 -0.12 9.44 -15.48
C LEU A 94 -1.47 10.15 -15.32
N THR A 95 -2.16 9.91 -14.21
CA THR A 95 -3.46 10.54 -13.92
C THR A 95 -3.32 12.05 -13.70
N LEU A 96 -2.23 12.51 -13.08
CA LEU A 96 -1.91 13.93 -12.94
C LEU A 96 -1.64 14.60 -14.28
N ILE A 97 -0.84 13.99 -15.16
CA ILE A 97 -0.55 14.50 -16.50
C ILE A 97 -1.85 14.65 -17.31
N VAL A 98 -2.67 13.60 -17.34
CA VAL A 98 -3.96 13.59 -18.07
C VAL A 98 -4.97 14.56 -17.43
N GLY A 99 -5.01 14.62 -16.11
CA GLY A 99 -5.91 15.49 -15.35
C GLY A 99 -5.57 16.99 -15.50
N TYR A 100 -4.28 17.31 -15.55
CA TYR A 100 -3.77 18.66 -15.82
C TYR A 100 -4.16 19.12 -17.22
N ALA A 101 -3.96 18.27 -18.24
CA ALA A 101 -4.35 18.56 -19.62
C ALA A 101 -5.87 18.80 -19.78
N LYS A 102 -6.70 18.23 -18.89
CA LYS A 102 -8.17 18.38 -18.89
C LYS A 102 -8.67 19.51 -17.96
N GLY A 103 -7.80 20.29 -17.33
CA GLY A 103 -8.16 21.45 -16.51
C GLY A 103 -8.89 21.13 -15.20
N ARG A 104 -8.84 19.88 -14.70
CA ARG A 104 -9.61 19.43 -13.54
C ARG A 104 -8.95 19.76 -12.20
N ARG A 105 -8.95 21.04 -11.83
CA ARG A 105 -8.29 21.56 -10.62
C ARG A 105 -8.76 20.93 -9.31
N ASN A 106 -10.04 20.55 -9.20
CA ASN A 106 -10.58 19.97 -7.95
C ASN A 106 -10.06 18.56 -7.64
N LEU A 107 -9.57 17.83 -8.64
CA LEU A 107 -8.97 16.50 -8.48
C LEU A 107 -7.48 16.58 -8.10
N PHE A 108 -6.87 17.75 -8.25
CA PHE A 108 -5.43 17.92 -8.10
C PHE A 108 -4.98 17.78 -6.65
N ALA A 109 -5.71 18.39 -5.70
CA ALA A 109 -5.38 18.31 -4.28
C ALA A 109 -5.47 16.88 -3.72
N ALA A 110 -6.52 16.13 -4.08
CA ALA A 110 -6.68 14.74 -3.64
C ALA A 110 -5.60 13.81 -4.23
N LEU A 111 -5.26 13.99 -5.51
CA LEU A 111 -4.19 13.21 -6.16
C LEU A 111 -2.81 13.54 -5.59
N ILE A 112 -2.53 14.82 -5.27
CA ILE A 112 -1.28 15.20 -4.61
C ILE A 112 -1.22 14.57 -3.20
N GLY A 113 -2.31 14.66 -2.43
CA GLY A 113 -2.36 14.03 -1.11
C GLY A 113 -2.10 12.53 -1.17
N GLY A 114 -2.77 11.81 -2.08
CA GLY A 114 -2.55 10.39 -2.29
C GLY A 114 -1.14 10.05 -2.78
N LEU A 115 -0.56 10.88 -3.65
CA LEU A 115 0.83 10.74 -4.11
C LEU A 115 1.81 10.89 -2.94
N VAL A 116 1.66 11.93 -2.11
CA VAL A 116 2.51 12.17 -0.94
C VAL A 116 2.45 10.98 0.01
N VAL A 117 1.24 10.51 0.33
CA VAL A 117 1.05 9.35 1.20
C VAL A 117 1.70 8.10 0.60
N THR A 118 1.51 7.85 -0.71
CA THR A 118 2.15 6.72 -1.41
C THR A 118 3.67 6.79 -1.32
N ILE A 119 4.26 7.97 -1.55
CA ILE A 119 5.72 8.19 -1.43
C ILE A 119 6.18 7.93 0.01
N MET A 120 5.45 8.45 1.00
CA MET A 120 5.81 8.24 2.41
C MET A 120 5.76 6.77 2.80
N THR A 121 4.69 6.05 2.42
CA THR A 121 4.57 4.62 2.69
C THR A 121 5.65 3.82 1.96
N LEU A 122 5.95 4.19 0.70
CA LEU A 122 6.99 3.53 -0.09
C LEU A 122 8.37 3.73 0.54
N ALA A 123 8.70 4.98 0.88
CA ALA A 123 9.95 5.32 1.55
C ALA A 123 10.09 4.56 2.87
N PHE A 124 9.01 4.48 3.66
CA PHE A 124 8.99 3.71 4.89
C PHE A 124 9.22 2.21 4.66
N SER A 125 8.55 1.61 3.66
CA SER A 125 8.71 0.19 3.34
C SER A 125 10.13 -0.18 2.91
N LEU A 126 10.89 0.79 2.40
CA LEU A 126 12.29 0.63 1.98
C LEU A 126 13.30 0.99 3.08
N THR A 127 12.86 1.38 4.27
CA THR A 127 13.76 1.59 5.41
C THR A 127 14.33 0.25 5.91
N PRO A 128 15.47 0.24 6.62
CA PRO A 128 15.98 -0.98 7.26
C PRO A 128 14.95 -1.67 8.15
N ALA A 129 14.12 -0.90 8.87
CA ALA A 129 13.04 -1.45 9.68
C ALA A 129 11.95 -2.12 8.83
N GLY A 130 11.53 -1.47 7.75
CA GLY A 130 10.57 -2.04 6.79
C GLY A 130 11.05 -3.36 6.19
N LEU A 131 12.29 -3.37 5.71
CA LEU A 131 12.92 -4.55 5.10
C LEU A 131 13.15 -5.68 6.11
N SER A 132 13.50 -5.35 7.36
CA SER A 132 13.70 -6.34 8.44
C SER A 132 12.39 -7.07 8.76
N VAL A 133 11.28 -6.33 8.93
CA VAL A 133 9.97 -6.94 9.16
C VAL A 133 9.50 -7.73 7.96
N ALA A 134 9.70 -7.21 6.74
CA ALA A 134 9.34 -7.92 5.52
C ALA A 134 10.14 -9.23 5.36
N GLY A 135 11.45 -9.21 5.64
CA GLY A 135 12.29 -10.40 5.59
C GLY A 135 11.89 -11.43 6.65
N TRP A 136 11.68 -10.98 7.89
CA TRP A 136 11.20 -11.83 8.98
C TRP A 136 9.85 -12.49 8.68
N LEU A 137 8.93 -11.77 8.03
CA LEU A 137 7.65 -12.31 7.61
C LEU A 137 7.75 -13.23 6.38
N ILE A 138 8.87 -13.35 5.68
CA ILE A 138 8.98 -14.21 4.48
C ILE A 138 9.78 -15.49 4.77
N ASP A 139 10.57 -15.45 5.83
CA ASP A 139 11.30 -16.60 6.38
C ASP A 139 10.33 -17.63 6.99
#